data_AF-A0A944S9B2-F1
#
_entry.id   AF-A0A944S9B2-F1
#
_cell.length_a   1.000
_cell.length_b   1.000
_cell.length_c   1.000
_cell.angle_alpha   90.00
_cell.angle_beta   90.00
_cell.angle_gamma   90.00
#
_symmetry.space_group_name_H-M   'P 1'
#
loop_
_entity.id
_entity.type
_entity.pdbx_description
1 polymer ?
#
loop_
_entity_poly.entity_id
_entity_poly.type
_entity_poly.pdbx_seq_one_letter_code
_entity_poly.pdbx_strand_id
1 'polypeptide(L)'
;SAKIIAEVPVGDNLTLVAAVDDDIHTFAATFEMDELTVGLAHINKLTNDRTDGLDADAQTKSANNLFVSYSIGDLSLIAETVDSDGTSDATNIEAAYGFSIAGHDAGVAVGRSELKNDTAKEKRNMFSSTINIDEGLDFTVEHLDSDINTSDAWSAQIAYGF
;
A
#
# COMPACT_ATOMS: atom_id res chain seq x y z
N SER A 1 24.87 -0.90 -0.12
CA SER A 1 26.04 -1.79 0.06
C SER A 1 25.52 -3.10 0.65
N ALA A 2 26.03 -3.66 1.76
CA ALA A 2 25.55 -4.95 2.29
C ALA A 2 24.14 -4.82 2.90
N LYS A 3 23.15 -5.47 2.28
CA LYS A 3 21.79 -5.61 2.78
C LYS A 3 21.77 -6.67 3.88
N ILE A 4 21.74 -6.27 5.14
CA ILE A 4 21.49 -7.22 6.22
C ILE A 4 19.98 -7.36 6.32
N ILE A 5 19.46 -8.56 6.07
CA ILE A 5 18.06 -8.91 6.33
C ILE A 5 18.07 -9.95 7.44
N ALA A 6 17.35 -9.68 8.52
CA ALA A 6 17.03 -10.66 9.55
C ALA A 6 15.52 -10.88 9.53
N GLU A 7 15.12 -12.13 9.37
CA GLU A 7 13.73 -12.57 9.50
C GLU A 7 13.64 -13.54 10.67
N VAL A 8 12.75 -13.26 11.61
CA VAL A 8 12.60 -14.01 12.85
C VAL A 8 11.13 -14.37 13.03
N PRO A 9 10.73 -15.63 12.80
CA PRO A 9 9.43 -16.11 13.21
C PRO A 9 9.36 -16.16 14.75
N VAL A 10 8.25 -15.71 15.32
CA VAL A 10 7.97 -15.67 16.76
C VAL A 10 6.66 -16.39 17.03
N GLY A 11 6.75 -17.66 17.40
CA GLY A 11 5.57 -18.53 17.48
C GLY A 11 5.02 -18.84 16.08
N ASP A 12 3.72 -19.15 16.02
CA ASP A 12 3.11 -19.68 14.79
C ASP A 12 2.62 -18.58 13.83
N ASN A 13 2.37 -17.38 14.36
CA ASN A 13 1.56 -16.36 13.66
C ASN A 13 2.27 -15.01 13.50
N LEU A 14 3.45 -14.80 14.12
CA LEU A 14 4.16 -13.51 14.07
C LEU A 14 5.50 -13.66 13.36
N THR A 15 5.75 -12.80 12.38
CA THR A 15 7.05 -12.68 11.70
C THR A 15 7.61 -11.27 11.92
N LEU A 16 8.86 -11.19 12.37
CA LEU A 16 9.61 -9.93 12.48
C LEU A 16 10.66 -9.88 11.37
N VAL A 17 10.70 -8.76 10.64
CA VAL A 17 11.68 -8.50 9.60
C VAL A 17 12.44 -7.24 9.95
N ALA A 18 13.76 -7.29 9.93
CA ALA A 18 14.60 -6.12 9.99
C ALA A 18 15.53 -6.09 8.77
N ALA A 19 15.63 -4.95 8.13
CA ALA A 19 16.54 -4.73 7.02
C ALA A 19 17.37 -3.47 7.24
N VAL A 20 18.64 -3.52 6.86
CA VAL A 20 19.53 -2.35 6.81
C VAL A 20 20.17 -2.29 5.44
N ASP A 21 20.04 -1.15 4.77
CA ASP A 21 20.70 -0.85 3.50
C ASP A 21 21.27 0.57 3.52
N ASP A 22 22.59 0.67 3.59
CA ASP A 22 23.34 1.93 3.72
C ASP A 22 22.78 2.80 4.86
N ASP A 23 22.03 3.85 4.54
CA ASP A 23 21.47 4.77 5.53
C ASP A 23 19.97 4.53 5.79
N ILE A 24 19.39 3.44 5.27
CA ILE A 24 17.98 3.07 5.45
C ILE A 24 17.88 1.87 6.39
N HIS A 25 17.09 2.06 7.46
CA HIS A 25 16.73 1.01 8.40
C HIS A 25 15.24 0.73 8.31
N THR A 26 14.88 -0.53 8.14
CA THR A 26 13.48 -0.97 8.12
C THR A 26 13.27 -2.00 9.22
N PHE A 27 12.19 -1.86 9.94
CA PHE A 27 11.67 -2.88 10.85
C PHE A 27 10.20 -3.13 10.48
N ALA A 28 9.78 -4.38 10.41
CA ALA A 28 8.41 -4.77 10.17
C ALA A 28 8.01 -5.94 11.06
N ALA A 29 6.75 -5.98 11.43
CA ALA A 29 6.13 -7.07 12.16
C ALA A 29 4.80 -7.39 11.49
N THR A 30 4.60 -8.66 11.12
CA THR A 30 3.36 -9.13 10.51
C THR A 30 2.78 -10.24 11.38
N PHE A 31 1.53 -10.09 11.77
CA PHE A 31 0.75 -11.08 12.48
C PHE A 31 -0.37 -11.62 11.58
N GLU A 32 -0.43 -12.94 11.42
CA GLU A 32 -1.41 -13.63 10.58
C GLU A 32 -2.24 -14.61 11.42
N MET A 33 -3.56 -14.57 11.25
CA MET A 33 -4.49 -15.48 11.93
C MET A 33 -5.68 -15.76 11.01
N ASP A 34 -5.68 -16.95 10.42
CA ASP A 34 -6.72 -17.42 9.49
C ASP A 34 -6.97 -16.40 8.36
N GLU A 35 -8.11 -15.72 8.40
CA GLU A 35 -8.52 -14.70 7.42
C GLU A 35 -7.95 -13.29 7.70
N LEU A 36 -7.37 -13.06 8.88
CA LEU A 36 -6.89 -11.74 9.34
C LEU A 36 -5.37 -11.63 9.24
N THR A 37 -4.88 -10.57 8.62
CA THR A 37 -3.49 -10.14 8.68
C THR A 37 -3.41 -8.73 9.26
N VAL A 38 -2.47 -8.50 10.17
CA VAL A 38 -2.13 -7.19 10.70
C VAL A 38 -0.63 -7.02 10.53
N GLY A 39 -0.20 -5.97 9.86
CA GLY A 39 1.22 -5.66 9.75
C GLY A 39 1.53 -4.23 10.14
N LEU A 40 2.71 -4.05 10.73
CA LEU A 40 3.26 -2.76 11.07
C LEU A 40 4.66 -2.68 10.50
N ALA A 41 5.03 -1.56 9.92
CA ALA A 41 6.39 -1.31 9.48
C ALA A 41 6.84 0.09 9.87
N HIS A 42 8.13 0.23 10.15
CA HIS A 42 8.81 1.48 10.34
C HIS A 42 10.01 1.49 9.40
N ILE A 43 10.13 2.54 8.62
CA ILE A 43 11.33 2.82 7.81
C ILE A 43 11.90 4.14 8.27
N ASN A 44 13.21 4.18 8.42
CA ASN A 44 13.95 5.37 8.79
C ASN A 44 15.12 5.53 7.84
N LYS A 45 15.20 6.71 7.21
CA LYS A 45 16.39 7.16 6.48
C LYS A 45 17.20 8.07 7.39
N LEU A 46 18.33 7.55 7.83
CA LEU A 46 19.39 8.34 8.44
C LEU A 46 20.05 9.17 7.34
N THR A 47 20.34 10.43 7.64
CA THR A 47 21.20 11.27 6.80
C THR A 47 22.62 11.13 7.33
N ASN A 48 23.52 10.55 6.54
CA ASN A 48 24.92 10.42 6.91
C ASN A 48 25.63 11.76 6.67
N ASP A 49 25.61 12.64 7.66
CA ASP A 49 26.32 13.92 7.63
C ASP A 49 27.83 13.70 7.74
N ARG A 50 28.45 13.34 6.62
CA ARG A 50 29.90 13.47 6.42
C ARG A 50 30.20 14.03 5.04
N THR A 51 30.01 15.34 4.91
CA THR A 51 30.96 16.26 4.27
C THR A 51 30.44 17.70 4.33
N ASP A 52 31.09 18.51 5.15
CA ASP A 52 31.51 19.88 4.83
C ASP A 52 30.44 20.83 4.28
N GLY A 53 29.53 21.28 5.15
CA GLY A 53 28.78 22.52 4.91
C GLY A 53 27.32 22.45 5.33
N LEU A 54 27.08 22.86 6.58
CA LEU A 54 25.85 23.46 7.11
C LEU A 54 24.61 23.42 6.18
N ASP A 55 23.78 22.39 6.33
CA ASP A 55 22.33 22.55 6.40
C ASP A 55 21.88 21.83 7.68
N ALA A 56 21.48 22.60 8.70
CA ALA A 56 20.93 22.06 9.95
C ALA A 56 19.55 21.39 9.77
N ASP A 57 19.12 21.22 8.52
CA ASP A 57 17.83 20.71 8.06
C ASP A 57 17.95 19.38 7.28
N ALA A 58 19.08 18.68 7.34
CA ALA A 58 19.16 17.27 6.92
C ALA A 58 18.39 16.37 7.91
N GLN A 59 17.08 16.61 8.05
CA GLN A 59 16.20 15.89 8.96
C GLN A 59 16.16 14.41 8.57
N THR A 60 16.44 13.55 9.54
CA THR A 60 16.10 12.14 9.51
C THR A 60 14.64 12.01 9.09
N LYS A 61 14.37 11.33 7.96
CA LYS A 61 13.00 11.09 7.50
C LYS A 61 12.59 9.69 7.92
N SER A 62 11.39 9.57 8.48
CA SER A 62 10.83 8.29 8.85
C SER A 62 9.43 8.11 8.29
N ALA A 63 9.01 6.87 8.12
CA ALA A 63 7.62 6.55 7.87
C ALA A 63 7.19 5.33 8.67
N ASN A 64 6.00 5.41 9.23
CA ASN A 64 5.31 4.31 9.90
C ASN A 64 4.18 3.86 9.00
N ASN A 65 4.01 2.55 8.86
CA ASN A 65 2.89 1.94 8.17
C ASN A 65 2.18 0.99 9.13
N LEU A 66 0.85 1.05 9.18
CA LEU A 66 -0.01 0.02 9.75
C LEU A 66 -0.99 -0.42 8.68
N PHE A 67 -1.02 -1.72 8.37
CA PHE A 67 -2.04 -2.30 7.52
C PHE A 67 -2.79 -3.42 8.24
N VAL A 68 -4.06 -3.59 7.88
CA VAL A 68 -4.92 -4.67 8.31
C VAL A 68 -5.66 -5.18 7.09
N SER A 69 -5.63 -6.49 6.85
CA SER A 69 -6.44 -7.13 5.82
C SER A 69 -7.28 -8.25 6.42
N TYR A 70 -8.52 -8.38 5.97
CA TYR A 70 -9.42 -9.46 6.34
C TYR A 70 -10.09 -10.01 5.08
N SER A 71 -10.04 -11.33 4.87
CA SER A 71 -10.62 -11.96 3.68
C SER A 71 -11.50 -13.15 4.04
N ILE A 72 -12.77 -13.14 3.66
CA ILE A 72 -13.71 -14.24 3.89
C ILE A 72 -14.38 -14.65 2.57
N GLY A 73 -14.12 -15.88 2.13
CA GLY A 73 -14.56 -16.34 0.81
C GLY A 73 -14.02 -15.41 -0.28
N ASP A 74 -14.91 -14.90 -1.12
CA ASP A 74 -14.54 -14.00 -2.22
C ASP A 74 -14.51 -12.51 -1.81
N LEU A 75 -14.81 -12.18 -0.54
CA LEU A 75 -14.77 -10.81 -0.03
C LEU A 75 -13.42 -10.55 0.65
N SER A 76 -12.81 -9.41 0.35
CA SER A 76 -11.65 -8.89 1.07
C SER A 76 -11.84 -7.43 1.48
N LEU A 77 -11.26 -7.07 2.61
CA LEU A 77 -11.19 -5.72 3.14
C LEU A 77 -9.75 -5.44 3.53
N ILE A 78 -9.21 -4.30 3.07
CA ILE A 78 -7.87 -3.84 3.40
C ILE A 78 -7.99 -2.41 3.93
N ALA A 79 -7.31 -2.13 5.03
CA ALA A 79 -7.12 -0.78 5.54
C ALA A 79 -5.63 -0.56 5.80
N GLU A 80 -5.11 0.58 5.37
CA GLU A 80 -3.70 0.94 5.52
C GLU A 80 -3.61 2.40 5.96
N THR A 81 -2.66 2.70 6.84
CA THR A 81 -2.27 4.07 7.14
C THR A 81 -0.76 4.19 7.13
N VAL A 82 -0.27 5.21 6.46
CA VAL A 82 1.13 5.61 6.40
C VAL A 82 1.25 7.01 6.99
N ASP A 83 2.12 7.17 7.97
CA ASP A 83 2.52 8.44 8.55
C ASP A 83 3.97 8.68 8.15
N SER A 84 4.27 9.77 7.43
CA SER A 84 5.62 10.01 6.91
C SER A 84 6.13 11.42 7.19
N ASP A 85 7.26 11.49 7.91
CA ASP A 85 7.92 12.74 8.24
C ASP A 85 8.49 13.39 6.96
N GLY A 86 7.88 14.50 6.54
CA GLY A 86 8.39 15.34 5.46
C GLY A 86 8.05 14.86 4.04
N THR A 87 6.96 14.11 3.87
CA THR A 87 6.33 13.86 2.57
C THR A 87 4.80 13.99 2.62
N SER A 88 4.09 12.96 3.07
CA SER A 88 2.64 12.93 3.09
C SER A 88 2.09 11.77 3.90
N ASP A 89 1.12 12.04 4.75
CA ASP A 89 0.33 10.99 5.42
C ASP A 89 -0.66 10.43 4.41
N ALA A 90 -0.89 9.13 4.44
CA ALA A 90 -1.89 8.46 3.62
C ALA A 90 -2.73 7.51 4.48
N THR A 91 -4.03 7.49 4.28
CA THR A 91 -4.89 6.42 4.77
C THR A 91 -5.66 5.86 3.60
N ASN A 92 -5.71 4.54 3.44
CA ASN A 92 -6.46 3.86 2.41
C ASN A 92 -7.39 2.82 3.06
N ILE A 93 -8.61 2.71 2.56
CA ILE A 93 -9.54 1.62 2.90
C ILE A 93 -10.13 1.14 1.60
N GLU A 94 -10.04 -0.17 1.34
CA GLU A 94 -10.54 -0.80 0.13
C GLU A 94 -11.29 -2.07 0.48
N ALA A 95 -12.45 -2.27 -0.13
CA ALA A 95 -13.19 -3.53 -0.11
C ALA A 95 -13.29 -4.06 -1.53
N ALA A 96 -12.99 -5.34 -1.70
CA ALA A 96 -13.07 -6.01 -3.00
C ALA A 96 -13.89 -7.30 -2.89
N TYR A 97 -14.63 -7.61 -3.96
CA TYR A 97 -15.43 -8.82 -4.06
C TYR A 97 -15.18 -9.52 -5.40
N GLY A 98 -14.74 -10.77 -5.33
CA GLY A 98 -14.60 -11.67 -6.48
C GLY A 98 -15.89 -12.44 -6.78
N PHE A 99 -16.15 -12.71 -8.05
CA PHE A 99 -17.28 -13.52 -8.50
C PHE A 99 -17.03 -14.00 -9.93
N SER A 100 -17.89 -14.87 -10.47
CA SER A 100 -17.78 -15.32 -11.87
C SER A 100 -18.94 -14.82 -12.72
N ILE A 101 -18.66 -14.34 -13.93
CA ILE A 101 -19.64 -13.95 -14.95
C ILE A 101 -19.44 -14.84 -16.17
N ALA A 102 -20.46 -15.62 -16.55
CA ALA A 102 -20.41 -16.48 -17.74
C ALA A 102 -19.20 -17.45 -17.78
N GLY A 103 -18.70 -17.88 -16.61
CA GLY A 103 -17.53 -18.76 -16.49
C GLY A 103 -16.19 -18.05 -16.45
N HIS A 104 -16.19 -16.72 -16.48
CA HIS A 104 -15.01 -15.87 -16.37
C HIS A 104 -14.88 -15.32 -14.95
N ASP A 105 -13.67 -15.30 -14.41
CA ASP A 105 -13.40 -14.66 -13.13
C ASP A 105 -13.52 -13.14 -13.27
N ALA A 106 -14.23 -12.52 -12.33
CA ALA A 106 -14.51 -11.10 -12.30
C ALA A 106 -14.39 -10.56 -10.88
N GLY A 107 -14.22 -9.25 -10.77
CA GLY A 107 -14.12 -8.58 -9.49
C GLY A 107 -14.57 -7.14 -9.56
N VAL A 108 -14.95 -6.63 -8.40
CA VAL A 108 -15.15 -5.20 -8.17
C VAL A 108 -14.42 -4.80 -6.90
N ALA A 109 -13.84 -3.61 -6.89
CA ALA A 109 -13.30 -3.00 -5.69
C ALA A 109 -13.82 -1.58 -5.53
N VAL A 110 -14.05 -1.18 -4.29
CA VAL A 110 -14.36 0.19 -3.91
C VAL A 110 -13.40 0.61 -2.82
N GLY A 111 -12.83 1.80 -2.99
CA GLY A 111 -11.83 2.30 -2.08
C GLY A 111 -11.99 3.77 -1.78
N ARG A 112 -11.43 4.18 -0.66
CA ARG A 112 -11.23 5.58 -0.33
C ARG A 112 -9.82 5.74 0.23
N SER A 113 -9.10 6.70 -0.34
CA SER A 113 -7.84 7.16 0.22
C SER A 113 -7.93 8.64 0.63
N GLU A 114 -7.26 8.98 1.72
CA GLU A 114 -6.99 10.35 2.12
C GLU A 114 -5.48 10.54 2.07
N LEU A 115 -5.01 11.51 1.29
CA LEU A 115 -3.61 11.91 1.20
C LEU A 115 -3.47 13.31 1.78
N LYS A 116 -2.58 13.48 2.76
CA LYS A 116 -2.32 14.76 3.40
C LYS A 116 -0.85 15.09 3.24
N ASN A 117 -0.55 16.09 2.44
CA ASN A 117 0.79 16.68 2.37
C ASN A 117 0.79 18.04 3.09
N ASP A 118 1.96 18.68 3.20
CA ASP A 118 2.13 19.95 3.92
C ASP A 118 1.26 21.11 3.39
N THR A 119 0.74 20.97 2.16
CA THR A 119 0.04 22.05 1.45
C THR A 119 -1.45 21.78 1.20
N ALA A 120 -1.88 20.51 1.29
CA ALA A 120 -3.20 20.09 0.85
C ALA A 120 -3.60 18.74 1.48
N LYS A 121 -4.92 18.57 1.67
CA LYS A 121 -5.53 17.28 2.03
C LYS A 121 -6.48 16.86 0.92
N GLU A 122 -6.09 15.85 0.16
CA GLU A 122 -6.87 15.24 -0.92
C GLU A 122 -7.62 14.01 -0.42
N LYS A 123 -8.87 13.88 -0.79
CA LYS A 123 -9.67 12.66 -0.62
C LYS A 123 -9.96 12.10 -2.00
N ARG A 124 -9.68 10.82 -2.18
CA ARG A 124 -9.91 10.08 -3.42
C ARG A 124 -10.85 8.92 -3.16
N ASN A 125 -11.94 8.83 -3.93
CA ASN A 125 -12.77 7.64 -3.98
C ASN A 125 -12.45 6.88 -5.27
N MET A 126 -12.35 5.57 -5.17
CA MET A 126 -12.04 4.68 -6.29
C MET A 126 -13.15 3.64 -6.44
N PHE A 127 -13.50 3.35 -7.68
CA PHE A 127 -14.22 2.15 -8.06
C PHE A 127 -13.43 1.47 -9.16
N SER A 128 -13.19 0.17 -9.06
CA SER A 128 -12.62 -0.62 -10.14
C SER A 128 -13.44 -1.88 -10.39
N SER A 129 -13.45 -2.32 -11.63
CA SER A 129 -14.00 -3.62 -12.00
C SER A 129 -13.08 -4.27 -13.01
N THR A 130 -12.84 -5.57 -12.82
CA THR A 130 -12.01 -6.38 -13.72
C THR A 130 -12.79 -7.63 -14.12
N ILE A 131 -12.63 -8.07 -15.36
CA ILE A 131 -13.06 -9.37 -15.84
C ILE A 131 -11.94 -10.02 -16.63
N ASN A 132 -11.63 -11.27 -16.30
CA ASN A 132 -10.74 -12.11 -17.08
C ASN A 132 -11.50 -12.64 -18.30
N ILE A 133 -11.27 -12.05 -19.46
CA ILE A 133 -11.98 -12.43 -20.69
C ILE A 133 -11.47 -13.77 -21.21
N ASP A 134 -10.17 -14.02 -21.08
CA ASP A 134 -9.50 -15.25 -21.49
C ASP A 134 -8.19 -15.42 -20.72
N GLU A 135 -7.53 -16.58 -20.88
CA GLU A 135 -6.21 -16.81 -20.29
C GLU A 135 -5.22 -15.70 -20.71
N GLY A 136 -4.73 -14.95 -19.72
CA GLY A 136 -3.82 -13.83 -19.94
C GLY A 136 -4.47 -12.55 -20.47
N LEU A 137 -5.80 -12.48 -20.64
CA LEU A 137 -6.53 -11.30 -21.14
C LEU A 137 -7.50 -10.75 -20.09
N ASP A 138 -7.21 -9.57 -19.59
CA ASP A 138 -8.05 -8.88 -18.60
C ASP A 138 -8.60 -7.57 -19.14
N PHE A 139 -9.87 -7.29 -18.87
CA PHE A 139 -10.46 -5.98 -19.07
C PHE A 139 -10.76 -5.32 -17.73
N THR A 140 -10.22 -4.12 -17.53
CA THR A 140 -10.38 -3.36 -16.29
C THR A 140 -10.96 -1.99 -16.61
N VAL A 141 -11.93 -1.57 -15.80
CA VAL A 141 -12.48 -0.21 -15.79
C VAL A 141 -12.25 0.37 -14.41
N GLU A 142 -11.75 1.60 -14.35
CA GLU A 142 -11.53 2.31 -13.09
C GLU A 142 -12.15 3.70 -13.15
N HIS A 143 -12.65 4.13 -12.01
CA HIS A 143 -13.12 5.48 -11.76
C HIS A 143 -12.41 6.02 -10.53
N LEU A 144 -11.81 7.20 -10.67
CA LEU A 144 -11.19 7.93 -9.59
C LEU A 144 -11.82 9.31 -9.49
N ASP A 145 -12.37 9.61 -8.32
CA ASP A 145 -12.97 10.90 -7.96
C ASP A 145 -12.12 11.54 -6.86
N SER A 146 -11.67 12.78 -7.07
CA SER A 146 -10.81 13.54 -6.16
C SER A 146 -11.43 14.89 -5.80
N ASP A 147 -11.42 15.24 -4.51
CA ASP A 147 -11.98 16.52 -4.03
C ASP A 147 -11.10 17.74 -4.31
N ILE A 148 -9.83 17.54 -4.71
CA ILE A 148 -8.90 18.61 -5.12
C ILE A 148 -8.70 18.61 -6.63
N ASN A 149 -8.71 17.45 -7.27
CA ASN A 149 -8.57 17.33 -8.71
C ASN A 149 -9.95 17.05 -9.34
N THR A 150 -10.69 18.12 -9.63
CA THR A 150 -12.12 18.09 -10.02
C THR A 150 -12.42 17.46 -11.39
N SER A 151 -11.48 16.74 -11.99
CA SER A 151 -11.71 15.97 -13.21
C SER A 151 -11.97 14.53 -12.82
N ASP A 152 -13.24 14.12 -12.78
CA ASP A 152 -13.64 12.72 -12.70
C ASP A 152 -12.87 11.92 -13.76
N ALA A 153 -12.00 11.01 -13.31
CA ALA A 153 -11.13 10.25 -14.19
C ALA A 153 -11.71 8.86 -14.37
N TRP A 154 -12.23 8.58 -15.56
CA TRP A 154 -12.57 7.23 -15.99
C TRP A 154 -11.44 6.69 -16.86
N SER A 155 -10.95 5.50 -16.53
CA SER A 155 -10.02 4.73 -17.35
C SER A 155 -10.63 3.39 -17.71
N ALA A 156 -10.30 2.89 -18.89
CA ALA A 156 -10.61 1.51 -19.29
C ALA A 156 -9.39 0.95 -20.02
N GLN A 157 -8.93 -0.21 -19.61
CA GLN A 157 -7.79 -0.89 -20.21
C GLN A 157 -8.11 -2.34 -20.55
N ILE A 158 -7.47 -2.83 -21.60
CA ILE A 158 -7.38 -4.26 -21.90
C ILE A 158 -5.90 -4.61 -21.76
N ALA A 159 -5.59 -5.48 -20.79
CA ALA A 159 -4.24 -5.98 -20.55
C ALA A 159 -4.12 -7.38 -21.13
N TYR A 160 -3.03 -7.64 -21.86
CA TYR A 160 -2.72 -8.96 -22.38
C TYR A 160 -1.31 -9.38 -21.95
N GLY A 161 -1.20 -10.44 -21.15
CA GLY A 161 0.05 -10.99 -20.63
C GLY A 161 0.33 -12.38 -21.23
N PHE A 162 1.54 -12.58 -21.74
CA PHE A 162 2.08 -13.87 -22.17
C PHE A 162 3.13 -14.37 -21.18
#